data_AF-A0A5C6CV66-F1
#
_entry.id   AF-A0A5C6CV66-F1
#
_cell.length_a   1.000
_cell.length_b   1.000
_cell.length_c   1.000
_cell.angle_alpha   90.00
_cell.angle_beta   90.00
_cell.angle_gamma   90.00
#
_symmetry.space_group_name_H-M   'P 1'
#
loop_
_entity.id
_entity.type
_entity.pdbx_description
1 polymer ?
#
loop_
_entity_poly.entity_id
_entity_poly.type
_entity_poly.pdbx_seq_one_letter_code
_entity_poly.pdbx_strand_id
1 'polypeptide(L)'
;MQLRIFLAASSIGLLFSLTQASALLPVGNPLNATISKTSWSVELQDVVTIPNSSGSLKPRLEFLTSGGMPGLAYVIDQRGKIYSFDPAASSPSTSLFLDLSTSVGNFNDQAQTGVRGLAFHPDFNNPGTSGFRKFYTSHSRNGFAPLVGNPVIFPSPPGLNHDSVLGEWELNANGTVNTSSYRELLRIGQPFNDHNIAQISFNPNATSGDPDFGNLYIALGDGGNISPPIQTIDPHNLAQDLGQPYGSILRIDPLANGGNPYTVPVDNPFRISTNPGTSQNLIWAYGLRNPHRFTFDTAGEHKMLISDIGQANIEEINLGTAGANFGWDLREGTFQTTSIVSNGLNIIDNLPANHATDAFTYPVAQYDHSNNLVNGSGAIVGGSVYRGTAVPQLKGLYIFGEFASNSGPLFAVEVDELVDRDDFSNLNSLNDGHLAPFQEIRLTHNGVEKSLLQIINDAIPGSVSRTDLRFGVGPDNEIYVLNKRDGVIRRLVSVSGVLDGDADRDGDVDGADFLAWQRGVGKTDGAWSDGNFNGDSTIDALDLTIWQQNYSNTLPLLASQIVPEPESFLFGIGLLLTLPLITGRTLSLRCIRDLAI
;
A
#
# COMPACT_ATOMS: atom_id res chain seq x y z
N MET A 1 -46.78 -16.67 -33.97
CA MET A 1 -47.01 -15.51 -33.09
C MET A 1 -45.85 -15.45 -32.10
N GLN A 2 -44.77 -14.77 -32.50
CA GLN A 2 -43.56 -14.59 -31.69
C GLN A 2 -43.80 -13.42 -30.74
N LEU A 3 -43.65 -13.64 -29.43
CA LEU A 3 -43.65 -12.56 -28.45
C LEU A 3 -42.20 -12.32 -28.02
N ARG A 4 -41.60 -11.26 -28.57
CA ARG A 4 -40.31 -10.72 -28.12
C ARG A 4 -40.55 -9.91 -26.85
N ILE A 5 -39.93 -10.30 -25.75
CA ILE A 5 -39.88 -9.49 -24.53
C ILE A 5 -38.63 -8.60 -24.66
N PHE A 6 -38.86 -7.30 -24.81
CA PHE A 6 -37.82 -6.28 -24.68
C PHE A 6 -37.52 -6.08 -23.18
N LEU A 7 -36.29 -6.39 -22.75
CA LEU A 7 -35.74 -5.87 -21.49
C LEU A 7 -35.17 -4.47 -21.80
N ALA A 8 -35.87 -3.44 -21.35
CA ALA A 8 -35.35 -2.09 -21.32
C ALA A 8 -34.39 -1.96 -20.13
N ALA A 9 -33.09 -1.86 -20.41
CA ALA A 9 -32.09 -1.39 -19.45
C ALA A 9 -32.39 0.07 -19.12
N SER A 10 -32.93 0.33 -17.93
CA SER A 10 -33.12 1.69 -17.43
C SER A 10 -31.86 2.13 -16.71
N SER A 11 -30.93 2.72 -17.46
CA SER A 11 -29.82 3.50 -16.94
C SER A 11 -30.37 4.81 -16.36
N ILE A 12 -30.80 4.80 -15.10
CA ILE A 12 -31.11 6.04 -14.39
C ILE A 12 -29.78 6.61 -13.89
N GLY A 13 -29.21 7.51 -14.70
CA GLY A 13 -28.20 8.45 -14.22
C GLY A 13 -28.86 9.42 -13.26
N LEU A 14 -28.71 9.20 -11.95
CA LEU A 14 -28.97 10.23 -10.96
C LEU A 14 -27.83 11.24 -11.04
N LEU A 15 -28.08 12.35 -11.73
CA LEU A 15 -27.39 13.61 -11.52
C LEU A 15 -27.74 14.09 -10.10
N PHE A 16 -26.95 13.70 -9.11
CA PHE A 16 -26.93 14.41 -7.84
C PHE A 16 -26.13 15.69 -8.04
N SER A 17 -26.80 16.84 -8.05
CA SER A 17 -26.15 18.10 -7.69
C SER A 17 -25.85 18.04 -6.19
N LEU A 18 -24.69 17.48 -5.82
CA LEU A 18 -24.10 17.67 -4.50
C LEU A 18 -23.81 19.16 -4.40
N THR A 19 -24.66 19.90 -3.68
CA THR A 19 -24.19 21.13 -3.05
C THR A 19 -23.24 20.66 -1.96
N GLN A 20 -21.94 20.68 -2.24
CA GLN A 20 -20.90 20.45 -1.24
C GLN A 20 -21.09 21.50 -0.15
N ALA A 21 -21.57 21.08 1.01
CA ALA A 21 -21.32 21.84 2.23
C ALA A 21 -19.82 21.71 2.48
N SER A 22 -19.07 22.79 2.29
CA SER A 22 -17.68 22.85 2.71
C SER A 22 -17.61 22.53 4.20
N ALA A 23 -16.65 21.69 4.59
CA ALA A 23 -16.35 21.41 5.99
C ALA A 23 -16.22 22.76 6.73
N LEU A 24 -17.02 22.96 7.78
CA LEU A 24 -16.92 24.12 8.64
C LEU A 24 -15.74 23.90 9.59
N LEU A 25 -14.52 23.98 9.05
CA LEU A 25 -13.33 24.06 9.89
C LEU A 25 -13.41 25.34 10.75
N PRO A 26 -12.88 25.34 11.98
CA PRO A 26 -12.89 26.54 12.84
C PRO A 26 -12.35 27.77 12.12
N VAL A 27 -12.87 28.95 12.47
CA VAL A 27 -12.38 30.22 11.92
C VAL A 27 -10.87 30.32 12.19
N GLY A 28 -10.08 30.42 11.11
CA GLY A 28 -8.61 30.42 11.20
C GLY A 28 -7.94 29.07 10.94
N ASN A 29 -8.59 28.15 10.19
CA ASN A 29 -8.07 26.82 9.86
C ASN A 29 -6.53 26.78 9.70
N PRO A 30 -5.82 26.17 10.66
CA PRO A 30 -4.36 26.14 10.68
C PRO A 30 -3.75 25.17 9.66
N LEU A 31 -4.56 24.28 9.05
CA LEU A 31 -4.13 23.29 8.06
C LEU A 31 -4.30 23.77 6.61
N ASN A 32 -4.71 25.03 6.39
CA ASN A 32 -4.89 25.65 5.08
C ASN A 32 -3.60 25.82 4.25
N ALA A 33 -2.44 25.39 4.76
CA ALA A 33 -1.18 25.51 4.03
C ALA A 33 -1.19 24.56 2.81
N THR A 34 -0.75 25.08 1.66
CA THR A 34 -0.53 24.23 0.49
C THR A 34 0.63 23.29 0.77
N ILE A 35 0.43 22.00 0.58
CA ILE A 35 1.52 21.01 0.69
C ILE A 35 2.48 21.27 -0.48
N SER A 36 3.71 21.69 -0.17
CA SER A 36 4.73 21.93 -1.18
C SER A 36 5.15 20.63 -1.84
N LYS A 37 5.48 20.69 -3.14
CA LYS A 37 6.15 19.59 -3.82
C LYS A 37 7.61 19.48 -3.40
N THR A 38 8.16 18.27 -3.47
CA THR A 38 9.60 18.00 -3.33
C THR A 38 10.38 18.70 -4.45
N SER A 39 11.63 19.09 -4.19
CA SER A 39 12.51 19.58 -5.26
C SER A 39 12.87 18.46 -6.24
N TRP A 40 12.98 17.23 -5.72
CA TRP A 40 13.33 16.01 -6.43
C TRP A 40 12.12 15.22 -6.92
N SER A 41 12.38 14.34 -7.88
CA SER A 41 11.38 13.45 -8.47
C SER A 41 11.76 11.98 -8.35
N VAL A 42 10.76 11.11 -8.49
CA VAL A 42 10.93 9.66 -8.63
C VAL A 42 10.17 9.15 -9.84
N GLU A 43 10.71 8.11 -10.48
CA GLU A 43 10.11 7.47 -11.64
C GLU A 43 9.25 6.29 -11.21
N LEU A 44 8.07 6.18 -11.80
CA LEU A 44 7.21 5.03 -11.67
C LEU A 44 7.51 4.03 -12.79
N GLN A 45 8.29 3.00 -12.47
CA GLN A 45 8.59 1.94 -13.44
C GLN A 45 7.47 0.90 -13.46
N ASP A 46 6.81 0.69 -14.59
CA ASP A 46 5.88 -0.42 -14.78
C ASP A 46 6.64 -1.76 -14.67
N VAL A 47 6.19 -2.66 -13.79
CA VAL A 47 6.87 -3.93 -13.50
C VAL A 47 6.11 -5.11 -14.11
N VAL A 48 4.82 -5.22 -13.80
CA VAL A 48 3.97 -6.31 -14.30
C VAL A 48 2.50 -5.91 -14.25
N THR A 49 1.69 -6.51 -15.13
CA THR A 49 0.25 -6.29 -15.17
C THR A 49 -0.47 -7.55 -14.69
N ILE A 50 -1.34 -7.38 -13.70
CA ILE A 50 -2.19 -8.44 -13.16
C ILE A 50 -3.35 -8.71 -14.13
N PRO A 51 -3.66 -9.98 -14.42
CA PRO A 51 -4.78 -10.33 -15.28
C PRO A 51 -6.11 -9.75 -14.77
N ASN A 52 -7.02 -9.45 -15.70
CA ASN A 52 -8.40 -9.08 -15.36
C ASN A 52 -9.04 -10.13 -14.45
N SER A 53 -9.71 -9.69 -13.39
CA SER A 53 -10.36 -10.58 -12.43
C SER A 53 -11.43 -11.45 -13.10
N SER A 54 -12.19 -10.86 -14.03
CA SER A 54 -13.20 -11.55 -14.84
C SER A 54 -13.55 -10.74 -16.08
N GLY A 55 -13.47 -11.35 -17.27
CA GLY A 55 -13.80 -10.68 -18.53
C GLY A 55 -13.00 -9.38 -18.71
N SER A 56 -13.70 -8.25 -18.81
CA SER A 56 -13.10 -6.91 -18.91
C SER A 56 -12.88 -6.21 -17.57
N LEU A 57 -13.27 -6.81 -16.44
CA LEU A 57 -13.11 -6.22 -15.12
C LEU A 57 -11.64 -6.25 -14.70
N LYS A 58 -11.07 -5.06 -14.55
CA LYS A 58 -9.72 -4.84 -14.03
C LYS A 58 -9.60 -5.32 -12.57
N PRO A 59 -8.43 -5.86 -12.17
CA PRO A 59 -8.20 -6.26 -10.81
C PRO A 59 -8.16 -5.04 -9.88
N ARG A 60 -8.66 -5.24 -8.67
CA ARG A 60 -8.64 -4.21 -7.62
C ARG A 60 -7.44 -4.46 -6.72
N LEU A 61 -6.26 -4.02 -7.16
CA LEU A 61 -5.02 -4.26 -6.42
C LEU A 61 -5.10 -3.58 -5.06
N GLU A 62 -5.10 -4.38 -4.00
CA GLU A 62 -5.40 -3.92 -2.64
C GLU A 62 -4.13 -3.73 -1.83
N PHE A 63 -3.21 -4.70 -1.85
CA PHE A 63 -1.97 -4.69 -1.06
C PHE A 63 -0.94 -5.61 -1.72
N LEU A 64 0.34 -5.25 -1.58
CA LEU A 64 1.47 -6.11 -1.97
C LEU A 64 2.38 -6.35 -0.77
N THR A 65 2.84 -7.60 -0.62
CA THR A 65 3.73 -8.01 0.48
C THR A 65 4.70 -9.11 0.02
N SER A 66 5.66 -9.43 0.88
CA SER A 66 6.59 -10.55 0.74
C SER A 66 6.62 -11.41 2.02
N GLY A 67 7.53 -12.38 2.09
CA GLY A 67 7.67 -13.28 3.25
C GLY A 67 7.14 -14.70 3.02
N GLY A 68 6.50 -14.94 1.89
CA GLY A 68 6.16 -16.28 1.41
C GLY A 68 7.40 -17.01 0.87
N MET A 69 7.30 -17.57 -0.33
CA MET A 69 8.47 -18.19 -0.97
C MET A 69 9.57 -17.14 -1.20
N PRO A 70 10.85 -17.46 -0.93
CA PRO A 70 11.95 -16.52 -1.10
C PRO A 70 11.99 -15.91 -2.50
N GLY A 71 12.21 -14.59 -2.56
CA GLY A 71 12.29 -13.82 -3.80
C GLY A 71 10.95 -13.49 -4.45
N LEU A 72 9.81 -13.96 -3.95
CA LEU A 72 8.51 -13.62 -4.52
C LEU A 72 7.81 -12.47 -3.79
N ALA A 73 7.19 -11.59 -4.58
CA ALA A 73 6.18 -10.65 -4.13
C ALA A 73 4.78 -11.25 -4.36
N TYR A 74 3.82 -10.87 -3.51
CA TYR A 74 2.44 -11.32 -3.53
C TYR A 74 1.50 -10.12 -3.53
N VAL A 75 0.55 -10.09 -4.45
CA VAL A 75 -0.41 -8.99 -4.60
C VAL A 75 -1.84 -9.50 -4.51
N ILE A 76 -2.65 -8.77 -3.76
CA ILE A 76 -4.07 -9.06 -3.57
C ILE A 76 -4.88 -8.33 -4.63
N ASP A 77 -5.68 -9.06 -5.40
CA ASP A 77 -6.89 -8.54 -6.03
C ASP A 77 -8.04 -8.67 -5.03
N GLN A 78 -8.62 -7.55 -4.61
CA GLN A 78 -9.72 -7.47 -3.63
C GLN A 78 -10.87 -8.44 -3.97
N ARG A 79 -11.04 -8.79 -5.25
CA ARG A 79 -12.05 -9.73 -5.76
C ARG A 79 -11.79 -11.20 -5.47
N GLY A 80 -10.75 -11.53 -4.72
CA GLY A 80 -10.53 -12.87 -4.17
C GLY A 80 -9.27 -13.58 -4.65
N LYS A 81 -8.56 -13.03 -5.64
CA LYS A 81 -7.35 -13.67 -6.18
C LYS A 81 -6.11 -13.05 -5.57
N ILE A 82 -5.14 -13.89 -5.28
CA ILE A 82 -3.79 -13.50 -4.87
C ILE A 82 -2.85 -14.01 -5.95
N TYR A 83 -2.01 -13.13 -6.47
CA TYR A 83 -1.00 -13.46 -7.46
C TYR A 83 0.39 -13.32 -6.86
N SER A 84 1.33 -14.13 -7.33
CA SER A 84 2.75 -13.99 -7.03
C SER A 84 3.55 -13.68 -8.29
N PHE A 85 4.68 -13.00 -8.12
CA PHE A 85 5.65 -12.77 -9.18
C PHE A 85 7.05 -12.56 -8.59
N ASP A 86 8.09 -12.80 -9.39
CA ASP A 86 9.47 -12.48 -9.04
C ASP A 86 9.82 -11.08 -9.58
N PRO A 87 10.02 -10.07 -8.72
CA PRO A 87 10.37 -8.72 -9.15
C PRO A 87 11.80 -8.59 -9.70
N ALA A 88 12.69 -9.56 -9.43
CA ALA A 88 14.06 -9.56 -9.91
C ALA A 88 14.21 -10.25 -11.28
N ALA A 89 13.17 -10.92 -11.77
CA ALA A 89 13.17 -11.53 -13.09
C ALA A 89 13.34 -10.45 -14.18
N SER A 90 14.09 -10.76 -15.23
CA SER A 90 14.30 -9.84 -16.38
C SER A 90 13.00 -9.51 -17.12
N SER A 91 12.01 -10.38 -17.03
CA SER A 91 10.66 -10.19 -17.53
C SER A 91 9.67 -10.76 -16.51
N PRO A 92 9.29 -9.99 -15.48
CA PRO A 92 8.39 -10.44 -14.44
C PRO A 92 7.06 -10.94 -15.02
N SER A 93 6.58 -12.06 -14.50
CA SER A 93 5.29 -12.63 -14.90
C SER A 93 4.54 -13.15 -13.67
N THR A 94 3.21 -13.08 -13.74
CA THR A 94 2.35 -13.38 -12.61
C THR A 94 1.88 -14.83 -12.62
N SER A 95 1.89 -15.47 -11.46
CA SER A 95 1.27 -16.77 -11.20
C SER A 95 0.12 -16.62 -10.22
N LEU A 96 -0.99 -17.34 -10.43
CA LEU A 96 -2.07 -17.40 -9.44
C LEU A 96 -1.60 -18.19 -8.22
N PHE A 97 -1.57 -17.55 -7.06
CA PHE A 97 -1.19 -18.19 -5.79
C PHE A 97 -2.40 -18.80 -5.09
N LEU A 98 -3.49 -18.04 -4.98
CA LEU A 98 -4.74 -18.47 -4.35
C LEU A 98 -5.94 -17.79 -5.02
N ASP A 99 -7.01 -18.54 -5.27
CA ASP A 99 -8.33 -17.97 -5.56
C ASP A 99 -9.27 -18.25 -4.37
N LEU A 100 -9.35 -17.26 -3.47
CA LEU A 100 -10.14 -17.31 -2.26
C LEU A 100 -11.64 -17.29 -2.57
N SER A 101 -12.05 -16.67 -3.68
CA SER A 101 -13.46 -16.56 -4.09
C SER A 101 -14.11 -17.91 -4.40
N THR A 102 -13.30 -18.91 -4.76
CA THR A 102 -13.73 -20.29 -5.00
C THR A 102 -13.33 -21.25 -3.88
N SER A 103 -12.41 -20.84 -3.01
CA SER A 103 -11.90 -21.67 -1.90
C SER A 103 -12.73 -21.52 -0.61
N VAL A 104 -13.43 -20.40 -0.42
CA VAL A 104 -14.33 -20.19 0.72
C VAL A 104 -15.77 -20.01 0.27
N GLY A 105 -16.73 -20.56 1.03
CA GLY A 105 -18.15 -20.37 0.72
C GLY A 105 -18.61 -18.94 1.01
N ASN A 106 -19.56 -18.41 0.24
CA ASN A 106 -20.17 -17.08 0.48
C ASN A 106 -19.15 -15.93 0.54
N PHE A 107 -18.08 -15.98 -0.24
CA PHE A 107 -17.14 -14.87 -0.38
C PHE A 107 -17.88 -13.58 -0.79
N ASN A 108 -17.52 -12.45 -0.17
CA ASN A 108 -18.13 -11.15 -0.43
C ASN A 108 -17.04 -10.14 -0.84
N ASP A 109 -17.17 -9.55 -2.03
CA ASP A 109 -16.26 -8.55 -2.61
C ASP A 109 -16.92 -7.22 -2.99
N GLN A 110 -18.06 -6.92 -2.37
CA GLN A 110 -18.84 -5.70 -2.57
C GLN A 110 -18.30 -4.50 -1.79
N ALA A 111 -18.23 -3.33 -2.41
CA ALA A 111 -17.78 -2.08 -1.76
C ALA A 111 -16.39 -2.20 -1.07
N GLN A 112 -16.33 -2.12 0.28
CA GLN A 112 -15.12 -2.24 1.10
C GLN A 112 -14.90 -3.67 1.64
N THR A 113 -15.54 -4.69 1.09
CA THR A 113 -15.31 -6.10 1.47
C THR A 113 -14.31 -6.75 0.52
N GLY A 114 -14.14 -8.06 0.55
CA GLY A 114 -13.21 -8.81 -0.31
C GLY A 114 -12.00 -9.30 0.47
N VAL A 115 -10.89 -9.59 -0.21
CA VAL A 115 -9.61 -9.87 0.46
C VAL A 115 -8.91 -8.54 0.76
N ARG A 116 -8.54 -8.32 2.02
CA ARG A 116 -8.00 -7.03 2.50
C ARG A 116 -6.55 -7.10 2.99
N GLY A 117 -6.10 -8.29 3.39
CA GLY A 117 -4.76 -8.51 3.93
C GLY A 117 -4.26 -9.93 3.71
N LEU A 118 -2.93 -10.04 3.68
CA LEU A 118 -2.16 -11.27 3.52
C LEU A 118 -0.90 -11.14 4.38
N ALA A 119 -0.63 -12.15 5.20
CA ALA A 119 0.61 -12.21 5.99
C ALA A 119 1.13 -13.64 6.03
N PHE A 120 2.44 -13.81 5.89
CA PHE A 120 3.12 -15.09 6.05
C PHE A 120 3.69 -15.18 7.47
N HIS A 121 3.55 -16.33 8.13
CA HIS A 121 4.13 -16.51 9.47
C HIS A 121 5.65 -16.23 9.43
N PRO A 122 6.29 -15.64 10.45
CA PRO A 122 7.74 -15.38 10.44
C PRO A 122 8.58 -16.66 10.21
N ASP A 123 8.07 -17.78 10.71
CA ASP A 123 8.62 -19.12 10.50
C ASP A 123 8.19 -19.83 9.19
N PHE A 124 7.54 -19.14 8.25
CA PHE A 124 6.98 -19.75 7.03
C PHE A 124 8.00 -20.62 6.27
N ASN A 125 9.26 -20.19 6.23
CA ASN A 125 10.35 -20.88 5.53
C ASN A 125 11.25 -21.75 6.44
N ASN A 126 10.86 -22.01 7.69
CA ASN A 126 11.67 -22.74 8.68
C ASN A 126 11.10 -24.13 8.97
N PRO A 127 11.57 -25.21 8.29
CA PRO A 127 11.07 -26.56 8.52
C PRO A 127 11.19 -27.00 9.99
N GLY A 128 10.14 -27.65 10.50
CA GLY A 128 10.09 -28.18 11.87
C GLY A 128 9.54 -27.21 12.93
N THR A 129 9.28 -25.96 12.54
CA THR A 129 8.55 -24.98 13.37
C THR A 129 7.04 -25.11 13.20
N SER A 130 6.26 -24.61 14.16
CA SER A 130 4.80 -24.65 14.10
C SER A 130 4.19 -23.68 13.07
N GLY A 131 4.97 -22.67 12.64
CA GLY A 131 4.61 -21.69 11.63
C GLY A 131 5.02 -22.05 10.21
N PHE A 132 5.74 -23.16 10.02
CA PHE A 132 6.22 -23.58 8.71
C PHE A 132 5.07 -23.68 7.71
N ARG A 133 5.22 -23.00 6.56
CA ARG A 133 4.25 -22.93 5.45
C ARG A 133 2.89 -22.32 5.78
N LYS A 134 2.72 -21.68 6.95
CA LYS A 134 1.46 -21.04 7.34
C LYS A 134 1.37 -19.60 6.93
N PHE A 135 0.24 -19.23 6.35
CA PHE A 135 -0.07 -17.85 6.01
C PHE A 135 -1.53 -17.54 6.33
N TYR A 136 -1.84 -16.26 6.39
CA TYR A 136 -3.09 -15.74 6.91
C TYR A 136 -3.71 -14.77 5.93
N THR A 137 -5.04 -14.72 5.90
CA THR A 137 -5.79 -13.73 5.12
C THR A 137 -6.85 -13.07 5.97
N SER A 138 -7.02 -11.76 5.80
CA SER A 138 -8.22 -11.04 6.25
C SER A 138 -9.14 -10.84 5.06
N HIS A 139 -10.40 -11.25 5.20
CA HIS A 139 -11.36 -11.19 4.12
C HIS A 139 -12.80 -11.14 4.61
N SER A 140 -13.75 -10.95 3.71
CA SER A 140 -15.18 -10.89 4.04
C SER A 140 -15.97 -12.06 3.48
N ARG A 141 -16.97 -12.50 4.25
CA ARG A 141 -17.99 -13.48 3.83
C ARG A 141 -19.38 -12.91 4.11
N ASN A 142 -20.38 -13.26 3.29
CA ASN A 142 -21.76 -12.86 3.60
C ASN A 142 -22.19 -13.42 4.97
N GLY A 143 -23.04 -12.67 5.67
CA GLY A 143 -23.54 -13.09 6.98
C GLY A 143 -24.18 -14.48 6.93
N PHE A 144 -24.09 -15.20 8.05
CA PHE A 144 -24.60 -16.58 8.21
C PHE A 144 -23.89 -17.64 7.36
N ALA A 145 -22.72 -17.33 6.77
CA ALA A 145 -21.92 -18.34 6.10
C ALA A 145 -21.48 -19.45 7.09
N PRO A 146 -21.47 -20.74 6.71
CA PRO A 146 -21.00 -21.81 7.58
C PRO A 146 -19.59 -21.54 8.12
N LEU A 147 -19.41 -21.79 9.41
CA LEU A 147 -18.11 -21.71 10.07
C LEU A 147 -17.18 -22.80 9.50
N VAL A 148 -15.88 -22.48 9.38
CA VAL A 148 -14.86 -23.47 9.03
C VAL A 148 -13.87 -23.60 10.18
N GLY A 149 -13.86 -24.77 10.83
CA GLY A 149 -13.13 -24.98 12.08
C GLY A 149 -13.91 -24.49 13.30
N ASN A 150 -13.20 -23.90 14.26
CA ASN A 150 -13.72 -23.44 15.56
C ASN A 150 -13.31 -21.97 15.83
N PRO A 151 -13.68 -21.02 14.96
CA PRO A 151 -13.29 -19.62 15.15
C PRO A 151 -13.87 -19.05 16.45
N VAL A 152 -13.17 -18.05 16.99
CA VAL A 152 -13.77 -17.14 17.96
C VAL A 152 -14.69 -16.17 17.22
N ILE A 153 -15.88 -15.95 17.77
CA ILE A 153 -16.92 -15.13 17.15
C ILE A 153 -17.19 -13.91 18.04
N PHE A 154 -17.03 -12.72 17.47
CA PHE A 154 -17.62 -11.49 18.00
C PHE A 154 -18.88 -11.19 17.19
N PRO A 155 -20.08 -11.37 17.77
CA PRO A 155 -21.32 -11.13 17.06
C PRO A 155 -21.44 -9.65 16.72
N SER A 156 -22.07 -9.35 15.58
CA SER A 156 -22.36 -7.98 15.22
C SER A 156 -23.24 -7.31 16.29
N PRO A 157 -23.02 -6.02 16.60
CA PRO A 157 -24.03 -5.14 17.15
C PRO A 157 -25.34 -5.20 16.33
N PRO A 158 -26.44 -4.55 16.75
CA PRO A 158 -27.69 -4.58 16.01
C PRO A 158 -27.52 -4.21 14.53
N GLY A 159 -27.74 -5.20 13.66
CA GLY A 159 -27.46 -5.12 12.23
C GLY A 159 -26.34 -6.09 11.85
N LEU A 160 -26.58 -6.97 10.88
CA LEU A 160 -25.53 -7.81 10.30
C LEU A 160 -25.56 -7.62 8.79
N ASN A 161 -24.51 -7.00 8.26
CA ASN A 161 -24.29 -6.86 6.83
C ASN A 161 -23.51 -8.06 6.29
N HIS A 162 -22.35 -8.34 6.89
CA HIS A 162 -21.44 -9.40 6.50
C HIS A 162 -20.51 -9.77 7.67
N ASP A 163 -19.68 -10.78 7.50
CA ASP A 163 -18.65 -11.18 8.46
C ASP A 163 -17.26 -10.76 7.95
N SER A 164 -16.49 -10.10 8.81
CA SER A 164 -15.03 -10.00 8.70
C SER A 164 -14.38 -11.27 9.25
N VAL A 165 -13.46 -11.86 8.50
CA VAL A 165 -12.87 -13.16 8.80
C VAL A 165 -11.34 -13.10 8.73
N LEU A 166 -10.69 -13.63 9.76
CA LEU A 166 -9.27 -13.99 9.74
C LEU A 166 -9.13 -15.49 9.49
N GLY A 167 -8.49 -15.86 8.39
CA GLY A 167 -8.25 -17.24 7.99
C GLY A 167 -6.79 -17.64 8.07
N GLU A 168 -6.52 -18.91 8.42
CA GLU A 168 -5.22 -19.57 8.29
C GLU A 168 -5.24 -20.56 7.13
N TRP A 169 -4.11 -20.66 6.44
CA TRP A 169 -3.86 -21.54 5.31
C TRP A 169 -2.46 -22.17 5.42
N GLU A 170 -2.26 -23.32 4.78
CA GLU A 170 -0.97 -23.98 4.68
C GLU A 170 -0.59 -24.27 3.22
N LEU A 171 0.70 -24.24 2.89
CA LEU A 171 1.20 -24.78 1.62
C LEU A 171 1.47 -26.29 1.69
N ASN A 172 1.14 -26.96 0.59
CA ASN A 172 1.64 -28.30 0.31
C ASN A 172 3.17 -28.30 0.10
N ALA A 173 3.78 -29.49 0.15
CA ALA A 173 5.22 -29.64 -0.08
C ALA A 173 5.71 -29.20 -1.47
N ASN A 174 4.82 -29.14 -2.45
CA ASN A 174 5.10 -28.65 -3.81
C ASN A 174 4.94 -27.12 -3.95
N GLY A 175 4.66 -26.40 -2.86
CA GLY A 175 4.50 -24.94 -2.86
C GLY A 175 3.12 -24.43 -3.28
N THR A 176 2.14 -25.31 -3.56
CA THR A 176 0.77 -24.87 -3.83
C THR A 176 -0.05 -24.75 -2.55
N VAL A 177 -1.04 -23.85 -2.53
CA VAL A 177 -1.95 -23.72 -1.38
C VAL A 177 -2.76 -24.99 -1.19
N ASN A 178 -2.76 -25.54 0.02
CA ASN A 178 -3.67 -26.60 0.41
C ASN A 178 -5.01 -25.98 0.82
N THR A 179 -5.96 -25.86 -0.11
CA THR A 179 -7.27 -25.25 0.20
C THR A 179 -8.08 -26.01 1.26
N SER A 180 -7.80 -27.30 1.49
CA SER A 180 -8.42 -28.08 2.57
C SER A 180 -7.87 -27.77 3.97
N SER A 181 -6.73 -27.07 4.05
CA SER A 181 -6.15 -26.62 5.33
C SER A 181 -6.87 -25.40 5.93
N TYR A 182 -7.72 -24.74 5.13
CA TYR A 182 -8.38 -23.50 5.53
C TYR A 182 -9.14 -23.67 6.85
N ARG A 183 -8.83 -22.80 7.82
CA ARG A 183 -9.58 -22.66 9.07
C ARG A 183 -9.74 -21.21 9.45
N GLU A 184 -10.87 -20.90 10.09
CA GLU A 184 -11.13 -19.56 10.59
C GLU A 184 -10.59 -19.43 12.01
N LEU A 185 -9.87 -18.34 12.24
CA LEU A 185 -9.35 -17.98 13.55
C LEU A 185 -10.34 -17.08 14.29
N LEU A 186 -10.76 -16.02 13.59
CA LEU A 186 -11.57 -14.94 14.14
C LEU A 186 -12.67 -14.59 13.14
N ARG A 187 -13.88 -14.38 13.65
CA ARG A 187 -15.02 -13.89 12.87
C ARG A 187 -15.71 -12.76 13.63
N ILE A 188 -15.82 -11.60 12.99
CA ILE A 188 -16.42 -10.38 13.55
C ILE A 188 -17.58 -9.99 12.64
N GLY A 189 -18.80 -9.97 13.16
CA GLY A 189 -19.95 -9.51 12.40
C GLY A 189 -19.88 -8.01 12.16
N GLN A 190 -20.09 -7.54 10.94
CA GLN A 190 -20.04 -6.11 10.60
C GLN A 190 -21.46 -5.54 10.52
N PRO A 191 -21.76 -4.45 11.24
CA PRO A 191 -23.09 -3.84 11.22
C PRO A 191 -23.38 -3.13 9.89
N PHE A 192 -22.35 -2.51 9.29
CA PHE A 192 -22.43 -1.81 8.01
C PHE A 192 -21.48 -2.43 6.96
N ASN A 193 -21.38 -1.82 5.78
CA ASN A 193 -20.62 -2.36 4.64
C ASN A 193 -19.21 -1.75 4.49
N ASP A 194 -18.83 -0.89 5.42
CA ASP A 194 -17.63 -0.06 5.49
C ASP A 194 -16.89 -0.26 6.82
N HIS A 195 -15.63 0.15 6.88
CA HIS A 195 -14.76 0.11 8.08
C HIS A 195 -14.62 -1.30 8.69
N ASN A 196 -14.24 -2.23 7.82
CA ASN A 196 -14.13 -3.65 8.13
C ASN A 196 -12.74 -4.05 8.64
N ILE A 197 -12.49 -5.36 8.78
CA ILE A 197 -11.13 -5.88 8.92
C ILE A 197 -10.29 -5.49 7.69
N ALA A 198 -9.05 -5.07 7.93
CA ALA A 198 -8.18 -4.55 6.90
C ALA A 198 -6.82 -5.26 6.90
N GLN A 199 -5.71 -4.52 6.94
CA GLN A 199 -4.37 -5.11 6.92
C GLN A 199 -4.14 -6.05 8.10
N ILE A 200 -3.36 -7.10 7.84
CA ILE A 200 -2.76 -7.96 8.86
C ILE A 200 -1.26 -8.03 8.61
N SER A 201 -0.45 -8.06 9.66
CA SER A 201 1.01 -8.18 9.54
C SER A 201 1.62 -8.73 10.81
N PHE A 202 2.71 -9.45 10.67
CA PHE A 202 3.63 -9.70 11.79
C PHE A 202 4.59 -8.53 11.91
N ASN A 203 5.17 -8.34 13.09
CA ASN A 203 6.29 -7.43 13.28
C ASN A 203 7.55 -8.05 12.65
N PRO A 204 8.11 -7.46 11.57
CA PRO A 204 9.29 -8.00 10.90
C PRO A 204 10.58 -7.86 11.74
N ASN A 205 10.55 -7.05 12.79
CA ASN A 205 11.70 -6.82 13.67
C ASN A 205 11.79 -7.84 14.81
N ALA A 206 10.71 -8.58 15.08
CA ALA A 206 10.71 -9.62 16.09
C ALA A 206 11.44 -10.86 15.57
N THR A 207 12.28 -11.45 16.40
CA THR A 207 13.06 -12.65 16.12
C THR A 207 12.76 -13.75 17.15
N SER A 208 13.11 -15.01 16.82
CA SER A 208 12.81 -16.14 17.70
C SER A 208 13.35 -15.91 19.12
N GLY A 209 12.46 -15.92 20.11
CA GLY A 209 12.75 -15.63 21.52
C GLY A 209 12.20 -14.28 22.00
N ASP A 210 11.92 -13.35 21.08
CA ASP A 210 11.24 -12.09 21.43
C ASP A 210 9.79 -12.36 21.80
N PRO A 211 9.22 -11.66 22.81
CA PRO A 211 7.81 -11.82 23.19
C PRO A 211 6.82 -11.54 22.06
N ASP A 212 7.23 -10.73 21.07
CA ASP A 212 6.41 -10.36 19.92
C ASP A 212 6.55 -11.30 18.71
N PHE A 213 7.50 -12.24 18.75
CA PHE A 213 7.73 -13.14 17.63
C PHE A 213 6.54 -14.08 17.41
N GLY A 214 6.01 -14.07 16.20
CA GLY A 214 4.83 -14.85 15.84
C GLY A 214 3.49 -14.22 16.23
N ASN A 215 3.49 -13.01 16.80
CA ASN A 215 2.24 -12.29 17.06
C ASN A 215 1.76 -11.55 15.80
N LEU A 216 0.51 -11.79 15.43
CA LEU A 216 -0.17 -11.17 14.29
C LEU A 216 -0.95 -9.94 14.76
N TYR A 217 -0.66 -8.80 14.12
CA TYR A 217 -1.38 -7.55 14.27
C TYR A 217 -2.49 -7.47 13.22
N ILE A 218 -3.68 -7.02 13.62
CA ILE A 218 -4.89 -7.02 12.79
C ILE A 218 -5.56 -5.65 12.92
N ALA A 219 -5.66 -4.93 11.81
CA ALA A 219 -6.42 -3.69 11.74
C ALA A 219 -7.92 -3.94 11.58
N LEU A 220 -8.72 -3.22 12.36
CA LEU A 220 -10.18 -3.31 12.32
C LEU A 220 -10.81 -1.92 12.52
N GLY A 221 -11.64 -1.50 11.57
CA GLY A 221 -12.40 -0.25 11.68
C GLY A 221 -13.52 -0.30 12.73
N ASP A 222 -14.13 0.84 12.97
CA ASP A 222 -15.21 1.07 13.95
C ASP A 222 -16.54 0.38 13.59
N GLY A 223 -16.63 -0.26 12.42
CA GLY A 223 -17.83 -0.93 11.93
C GLY A 223 -18.71 -0.08 11.02
N GLY A 224 -18.36 1.19 10.78
CA GLY A 224 -18.92 2.02 9.71
C GLY A 224 -20.15 2.83 10.11
N ASN A 225 -20.68 3.56 9.11
CA ASN A 225 -22.01 4.21 9.02
C ASN A 225 -21.97 5.39 8.02
N ILE A 226 -21.22 5.30 6.91
CA ILE A 226 -21.13 6.42 5.95
C ILE A 226 -22.20 6.38 4.85
N SER A 227 -23.05 5.34 4.83
CA SER A 227 -24.12 5.21 3.83
C SER A 227 -25.38 5.98 4.27
N PRO A 228 -25.90 6.93 3.47
CA PRO A 228 -27.08 7.70 3.85
C PRO A 228 -28.33 6.85 4.17
N PRO A 229 -29.16 7.26 5.14
CA PRO A 229 -29.01 8.47 5.95
C PRO A 229 -28.01 8.26 7.11
N ILE A 230 -26.90 9.01 7.10
CA ILE A 230 -25.98 9.05 8.24
C ILE A 230 -26.65 9.91 9.30
N GLN A 231 -27.02 9.30 10.42
CA GLN A 231 -27.71 9.99 11.52
C GLN A 231 -26.79 10.21 12.72
N THR A 232 -25.78 9.34 12.88
CA THR A 232 -24.87 9.26 14.03
C THR A 232 -23.48 8.84 13.55
N ILE A 233 -22.42 9.55 13.94
CA ILE A 233 -21.05 9.04 13.92
C ILE A 233 -20.95 7.93 14.96
N ASP A 234 -20.20 6.87 14.66
CA ASP A 234 -20.10 5.63 15.45
C ASP A 234 -21.42 5.27 16.17
N PRO A 235 -22.47 4.87 15.43
CA PRO A 235 -23.85 4.75 15.94
C PRO A 235 -24.00 3.77 17.11
N HIS A 236 -23.01 2.90 17.31
CA HIS A 236 -22.99 1.87 18.33
C HIS A 236 -21.95 2.14 19.42
N ASN A 237 -21.20 3.26 19.33
CA ASN A 237 -20.15 3.67 20.27
C ASN A 237 -19.13 2.55 20.49
N LEU A 238 -18.62 1.98 19.40
CA LEU A 238 -17.80 0.79 19.41
C LEU A 238 -16.31 1.12 19.55
N ALA A 239 -15.84 2.22 18.99
CA ALA A 239 -14.41 2.53 18.93
C ALA A 239 -13.78 2.80 20.30
N GLN A 240 -14.57 3.26 21.27
CA GLN A 240 -14.16 3.49 22.67
C GLN A 240 -14.51 2.34 23.62
N ASP A 241 -15.29 1.34 23.19
CA ASP A 241 -15.74 0.24 24.05
C ASP A 241 -14.78 -0.96 23.94
N LEU A 242 -13.92 -1.13 24.95
CA LEU A 242 -13.01 -2.30 25.04
C LEU A 242 -13.75 -3.65 25.15
N GLY A 243 -15.06 -3.65 25.43
CA GLY A 243 -15.91 -4.83 25.36
C GLY A 243 -16.15 -5.32 23.92
N GLN A 244 -15.84 -4.50 22.92
CA GLN A 244 -16.01 -4.74 21.49
C GLN A 244 -14.70 -4.59 20.73
N PRO A 245 -14.49 -5.32 19.62
CA PRO A 245 -13.20 -5.32 18.93
C PRO A 245 -12.99 -4.14 17.99
N TYR A 246 -14.02 -3.36 17.68
CA TYR A 246 -13.98 -2.38 16.59
C TYR A 246 -13.09 -1.18 16.92
N GLY A 247 -12.66 -0.47 15.87
CA GLY A 247 -11.86 0.73 15.98
C GLY A 247 -10.50 0.49 16.65
N SER A 248 -9.84 -0.62 16.29
CA SER A 248 -8.67 -1.11 17.02
C SER A 248 -7.60 -1.74 16.13
N ILE A 249 -6.39 -1.82 16.69
CA ILE A 249 -5.39 -2.80 16.31
C ILE A 249 -5.49 -3.95 17.31
N LEU A 250 -5.81 -5.15 16.83
CA LEU A 250 -5.81 -6.38 17.62
C LEU A 250 -4.45 -7.09 17.50
N ARG A 251 -4.05 -7.84 18.52
CA ARG A 251 -2.81 -8.65 18.53
C ARG A 251 -3.05 -10.03 19.12
N ILE A 252 -2.73 -11.08 18.36
CA ILE A 252 -2.89 -12.50 18.74
C ILE A 252 -1.65 -13.33 18.36
N ASP A 253 -1.43 -14.47 19.02
CA ASP A 253 -0.61 -15.55 18.43
C ASP A 253 -1.57 -16.47 17.65
N PRO A 254 -1.50 -16.51 16.30
CA PRO A 254 -2.49 -17.18 15.47
C PRO A 254 -2.34 -18.71 15.46
N LEU A 255 -1.29 -19.28 16.06
CA LEU A 255 -1.11 -20.72 16.12
C LEU A 255 -2.14 -21.37 17.04
N ALA A 256 -2.71 -22.49 16.58
CA ALA A 256 -3.65 -23.28 17.37
C ALA A 256 -3.00 -23.77 18.66
N ASN A 257 -3.72 -23.69 19.77
CA ASN A 257 -3.28 -24.25 21.04
C ASN A 257 -4.44 -24.98 21.73
N GLY A 258 -4.37 -26.31 21.77
CA GLY A 258 -5.43 -27.16 22.28
C GLY A 258 -6.74 -26.95 21.53
N GLY A 259 -7.80 -26.60 22.25
CA GLY A 259 -9.12 -26.32 21.67
C GLY A 259 -9.30 -24.89 21.16
N ASN A 260 -8.32 -23.99 21.36
CA ASN A 260 -8.41 -22.61 20.92
C ASN A 260 -7.81 -22.45 19.51
N PRO A 261 -8.48 -21.70 18.62
CA PRO A 261 -7.96 -21.46 17.28
C PRO A 261 -6.67 -20.62 17.29
N TYR A 262 -6.49 -19.75 18.29
CA TYR A 262 -5.33 -18.88 18.53
C TYR A 262 -5.16 -18.65 20.05
N THR A 263 -4.07 -18.01 20.46
CA THR A 263 -3.89 -17.56 21.86
C THR A 263 -3.70 -16.04 21.97
N VAL A 264 -3.91 -15.52 23.18
CA VAL A 264 -3.73 -14.10 23.48
C VAL A 264 -2.35 -13.88 24.11
N PRO A 265 -1.48 -13.03 23.51
CA PRO A 265 -0.19 -12.68 24.07
C PRO A 265 -0.31 -12.15 25.51
N VAL A 266 0.60 -12.60 26.39
CA VAL A 266 0.52 -12.30 27.83
C VAL A 266 0.77 -10.83 28.16
N ASP A 267 1.45 -10.13 27.27
CA ASP A 267 1.85 -8.72 27.32
C ASP A 267 0.87 -7.80 26.58
N ASN A 268 -0.28 -8.30 26.09
CA ASN A 268 -1.31 -7.43 25.54
C ASN A 268 -1.81 -6.43 26.63
N PRO A 269 -1.90 -5.13 26.31
CA PRO A 269 -1.99 -4.06 27.30
C PRO A 269 -3.29 -4.07 28.11
N PHE A 270 -4.39 -4.53 27.51
CA PHE A 270 -5.70 -4.56 28.17
C PHE A 270 -6.10 -5.96 28.65
N ARG A 271 -5.20 -6.94 28.55
CA ARG A 271 -5.53 -8.35 28.83
C ARG A 271 -5.90 -8.58 30.29
N ILE A 272 -7.11 -9.08 30.51
CA ILE A 272 -7.65 -9.45 31.82
C ILE A 272 -7.75 -10.97 32.03
N SER A 273 -7.65 -11.78 30.97
CA SER A 273 -7.64 -13.25 31.06
C SER A 273 -6.98 -13.90 29.84
N THR A 274 -6.86 -15.23 29.84
CA THR A 274 -6.42 -16.02 28.68
C THR A 274 -7.53 -16.30 27.67
N ASN A 275 -8.77 -15.88 27.93
CA ASN A 275 -9.93 -16.24 27.11
C ASN A 275 -9.89 -15.48 25.76
N PRO A 276 -9.76 -16.16 24.61
CA PRO A 276 -9.74 -15.49 23.33
C PRO A 276 -11.13 -14.92 22.94
N GLY A 277 -12.21 -15.39 23.58
CA GLY A 277 -13.58 -14.86 23.38
C GLY A 277 -13.89 -13.54 24.09
N THR A 278 -12.91 -12.91 24.74
CA THR A 278 -13.08 -11.60 25.38
C THR A 278 -12.32 -10.55 24.58
N SER A 279 -13.04 -9.65 23.91
CA SER A 279 -12.46 -8.68 22.97
C SER A 279 -11.31 -7.87 23.57
N GLN A 280 -11.51 -7.32 24.78
CA GLN A 280 -10.51 -6.59 25.54
C GLN A 280 -9.14 -7.28 25.62
N ASN A 281 -9.11 -8.62 25.63
CA ASN A 281 -7.84 -9.36 25.67
C ASN A 281 -7.02 -9.23 24.38
N LEU A 282 -7.67 -9.03 23.24
CA LEU A 282 -7.03 -8.94 21.92
C LEU A 282 -6.58 -7.52 21.58
N ILE A 283 -7.20 -6.50 22.18
CA ILE A 283 -6.94 -5.09 21.84
C ILE A 283 -5.50 -4.73 22.22
N TRP A 284 -4.76 -4.22 21.25
CA TRP A 284 -3.42 -3.68 21.44
C TRP A 284 -3.44 -2.15 21.47
N ALA A 285 -4.24 -1.51 20.62
CA ALA A 285 -4.57 -0.09 20.67
C ALA A 285 -6.00 0.11 20.15
N TYR A 286 -6.68 1.18 20.57
CA TYR A 286 -8.09 1.44 20.24
C TYR A 286 -8.38 2.92 20.01
N GLY A 287 -9.64 3.28 19.78
CA GLY A 287 -10.04 4.65 19.47
C GLY A 287 -9.66 5.09 18.06
N LEU A 288 -9.61 4.15 17.11
CA LEU A 288 -9.37 4.40 15.69
C LEU A 288 -10.69 4.34 14.92
N ARG A 289 -10.77 5.01 13.77
CA ARG A 289 -11.98 5.00 12.91
C ARG A 289 -11.92 3.91 11.86
N ASN A 290 -10.94 3.98 10.98
CA ASN A 290 -10.74 3.08 9.86
C ASN A 290 -9.22 2.93 9.57
N PRO A 291 -8.47 2.26 10.49
CA PRO A 291 -7.03 2.11 10.43
C PRO A 291 -6.62 1.08 9.37
N HIS A 292 -6.98 1.31 8.11
CA HIS A 292 -6.96 0.28 7.08
C HIS A 292 -5.53 -0.16 6.67
N ARG A 293 -4.51 0.63 7.01
CA ARG A 293 -3.08 0.33 6.77
C ARG A 293 -2.23 0.67 7.99
N PHE A 294 -1.20 -0.15 8.21
CA PHE A 294 -0.12 0.14 9.14
C PHE A 294 1.18 -0.48 8.65
N THR A 295 2.32 -0.03 9.17
CA THR A 295 3.64 -0.57 8.82
C THR A 295 4.55 -0.57 10.04
N PHE A 296 5.59 -1.40 10.01
CA PHE A 296 6.69 -1.37 10.97
C PHE A 296 7.94 -0.91 10.24
N ASP A 297 8.57 0.13 10.75
CA ASP A 297 9.90 0.49 10.30
C ASP A 297 10.91 -0.62 10.67
N THR A 298 11.75 -1.02 9.72
CA THR A 298 12.76 -2.07 9.93
C THR A 298 14.11 -1.52 10.40
N ALA A 299 14.20 -0.21 10.64
CA ALA A 299 15.37 0.45 11.21
C ALA A 299 14.98 1.40 12.36
N GLY A 300 15.99 2.08 12.91
CA GLY A 300 15.79 3.08 13.95
C GLY A 300 15.12 2.51 15.20
N GLU A 301 14.07 3.19 15.66
CA GLU A 301 13.26 2.79 16.82
C GLU A 301 12.20 1.73 16.49
N HIS A 302 12.18 1.22 15.26
CA HIS A 302 11.20 0.23 14.78
C HIS A 302 9.75 0.70 14.92
N LYS A 303 9.52 2.00 14.68
CA LYS A 303 8.22 2.65 14.83
C LYS A 303 7.14 1.91 14.06
N MET A 304 6.00 1.66 14.72
CA MET A 304 4.77 1.27 14.04
C MET A 304 4.03 2.54 13.61
N LEU A 305 3.70 2.67 12.33
CA LEU A 305 2.93 3.80 11.81
C LEU A 305 1.56 3.30 11.36
N ILE A 306 0.50 3.92 11.87
CA ILE A 306 -0.90 3.58 11.57
C ILE A 306 -1.49 4.73 10.75
N SER A 307 -2.09 4.43 9.61
CA SER A 307 -2.85 5.42 8.84
C SER A 307 -4.33 5.25 9.10
N ASP A 308 -4.95 6.29 9.63
CA ASP A 308 -6.37 6.29 9.97
C ASP A 308 -7.13 7.30 9.11
N ILE A 309 -8.24 6.84 8.52
CA ILE A 309 -9.06 7.65 7.64
C ILE A 309 -10.12 8.37 8.49
N GLY A 310 -10.19 9.70 8.37
CA GLY A 310 -11.19 10.52 9.03
C GLY A 310 -12.60 10.39 8.48
N GLN A 311 -13.57 10.95 9.20
CA GLN A 311 -14.97 10.94 8.78
C GLN A 311 -15.27 11.99 7.73
N ALA A 312 -14.85 13.23 7.98
CA ALA A 312 -15.21 14.36 7.13
C ALA A 312 -14.12 15.42 7.03
N ASN A 313 -13.14 15.43 7.93
CA ASN A 313 -12.29 16.60 8.10
C ASN A 313 -10.79 16.29 8.00
N ILE A 314 -10.30 15.29 8.74
CA ILE A 314 -8.86 15.11 8.95
C ILE A 314 -8.41 13.69 8.64
N GLU A 315 -7.32 13.57 7.91
CA GLU A 315 -6.60 12.33 7.68
C GLU A 315 -5.38 12.23 8.59
N GLU A 316 -5.08 11.06 9.13
CA GLU A 316 -4.13 10.91 10.24
C GLU A 316 -3.02 9.87 9.97
N ILE A 317 -1.82 10.20 10.43
CA ILE A 317 -0.73 9.26 10.68
C ILE A 317 -0.48 9.24 12.19
N ASN A 318 -0.63 8.06 12.78
CA ASN A 318 -0.53 7.80 14.20
C ASN A 318 0.70 6.94 14.53
N LEU A 319 1.40 7.23 15.62
CA LEU A 319 2.46 6.36 16.14
C LEU A 319 1.83 5.22 16.95
N GLY A 320 1.91 4.00 16.43
CA GLY A 320 1.38 2.80 17.07
C GLY A 320 2.10 2.51 18.38
N THR A 321 1.36 2.62 19.49
CA THR A 321 1.87 2.35 20.85
C THR A 321 0.92 1.40 21.57
N ALA A 322 1.48 0.42 22.28
CA ALA A 322 0.69 -0.53 23.07
C ALA A 322 -0.10 0.21 24.15
N GLY A 323 -1.42 0.03 24.15
CA GLY A 323 -2.34 0.63 25.11
C GLY A 323 -2.83 2.03 24.73
N ALA A 324 -2.44 2.56 23.56
CA ALA A 324 -2.88 3.87 23.11
C ALA A 324 -4.39 3.91 22.83
N ASN A 325 -4.99 5.06 23.11
CA ASN A 325 -6.36 5.42 22.72
C ASN A 325 -6.30 6.61 21.76
N PHE A 326 -6.59 6.41 20.48
CA PHE A 326 -6.52 7.47 19.47
C PHE A 326 -7.76 8.39 19.45
N GLY A 327 -8.72 8.15 20.35
CA GLY A 327 -9.77 9.11 20.69
C GLY A 327 -11.00 9.15 19.79
N TRP A 328 -11.03 8.45 18.65
CA TRP A 328 -12.24 8.34 17.83
C TRP A 328 -13.38 7.69 18.63
N ASP A 329 -14.62 8.21 18.62
CA ASP A 329 -15.15 9.31 17.79
C ASP A 329 -15.12 10.70 18.45
N LEU A 330 -14.55 10.81 19.64
CA LEU A 330 -14.44 12.04 20.42
C LEU A 330 -13.37 13.00 19.88
N ARG A 331 -12.43 12.48 19.10
CA ARG A 331 -11.37 13.21 18.40
C ARG A 331 -11.35 12.83 16.92
N GLU A 332 -11.01 13.80 16.07
CA GLU A 332 -10.64 13.59 14.67
C GLU A 332 -9.46 14.51 14.38
N GLY A 333 -8.26 13.95 14.26
CA GLY A 333 -7.03 14.72 14.30
C GLY A 333 -6.76 15.34 15.67
N THR A 334 -6.07 16.47 15.65
CA THR A 334 -5.91 17.36 16.80
C THR A 334 -7.16 18.23 17.06
N PHE A 335 -8.37 17.69 16.86
CA PHE A 335 -9.62 18.42 17.06
C PHE A 335 -10.64 17.60 17.84
N GLN A 336 -11.56 18.30 18.51
CA GLN A 336 -12.70 17.67 19.15
C GLN A 336 -13.84 17.52 18.14
N THR A 337 -14.47 16.35 18.13
CA THR A 337 -15.70 16.15 17.36
C THR A 337 -16.90 16.77 18.07
N THR A 338 -17.72 17.53 17.35
CA THR A 338 -18.92 18.21 17.86
C THR A 338 -20.10 18.03 16.91
N SER A 339 -21.22 17.46 17.39
CA SER A 339 -22.50 17.36 16.64
C SER A 339 -22.44 16.77 15.21
N ILE A 340 -23.63 16.53 14.66
CA ILE A 340 -23.82 16.07 13.27
C ILE A 340 -24.74 17.08 12.60
N VAL A 341 -24.35 17.58 11.43
CA VAL A 341 -25.28 18.38 10.62
C VAL A 341 -26.29 17.47 9.93
N SER A 342 -27.42 18.01 9.48
CA SER A 342 -28.51 17.32 8.77
C SER A 342 -28.10 16.50 7.53
N ASN A 343 -26.82 16.56 7.15
CA ASN A 343 -26.23 15.96 5.96
C ASN A 343 -25.32 14.78 6.30
N GLY A 344 -25.14 14.46 7.60
CA GLY A 344 -24.43 13.25 8.02
C GLY A 344 -22.94 13.37 8.31
N LEU A 345 -22.37 14.57 8.18
CA LEU A 345 -20.97 14.82 8.49
C LEU A 345 -20.84 15.38 9.91
N ASN A 346 -19.77 15.00 10.61
CA ASN A 346 -19.41 15.58 11.89
C ASN A 346 -18.76 16.95 11.70
N ILE A 347 -18.96 17.83 12.68
CA ILE A 347 -18.24 19.11 12.78
C ILE A 347 -17.07 18.91 13.75
N ILE A 348 -15.95 19.58 13.51
CA ILE A 348 -14.82 19.61 14.43
C ILE A 348 -14.63 21.01 15.01
N ASP A 349 -14.22 21.09 16.27
CA ASP A 349 -13.89 22.32 16.99
C ASP A 349 -12.52 22.18 17.67
N ASN A 350 -11.97 23.28 18.16
CA ASN A 350 -10.73 23.29 18.92
C ASN A 350 -10.80 22.31 20.09
N LEU A 351 -9.64 21.74 20.45
CA LEU A 351 -9.55 20.84 21.59
C LEU A 351 -10.03 21.52 22.88
N PRO A 352 -10.70 20.79 23.77
CA PRO A 352 -11.19 21.36 25.01
C PRO A 352 -10.03 21.79 25.89
N ALA A 353 -10.24 22.76 26.79
CA ALA A 353 -9.17 23.30 27.63
C ALA A 353 -8.47 22.25 28.52
N ASN A 354 -9.10 21.10 28.76
CA ASN A 354 -8.55 19.99 29.54
C ASN A 354 -7.91 18.88 28.69
N HIS A 355 -7.75 19.06 27.38
CA HIS A 355 -7.15 18.04 26.49
C HIS A 355 -5.76 17.61 26.98
N ALA A 356 -5.03 18.55 27.59
CA ALA A 356 -3.74 18.34 28.24
C ALA A 356 -3.70 17.20 29.29
N THR A 357 -4.86 16.72 29.71
CA THR A 357 -5.04 15.71 30.75
C THR A 357 -6.00 14.61 30.32
N ASP A 358 -6.48 14.64 29.07
CA ASP A 358 -7.22 13.51 28.54
C ASP A 358 -6.26 12.36 28.21
N ALA A 359 -6.79 11.14 28.12
CA ALA A 359 -6.00 9.94 27.91
C ALA A 359 -5.92 9.58 26.42
N PHE A 360 -6.02 10.57 25.53
CA PHE A 360 -5.94 10.35 24.09
C PHE A 360 -4.51 10.52 23.58
N THR A 361 -4.19 9.77 22.53
CA THR A 361 -2.93 9.88 21.79
C THR A 361 -3.23 10.56 20.46
N TYR A 362 -2.52 11.64 20.19
CA TYR A 362 -2.74 12.47 19.00
C TYR A 362 -1.86 12.02 17.81
N PRO A 363 -2.26 12.35 16.57
CA PRO A 363 -1.47 12.01 15.39
C PRO A 363 -0.14 12.76 15.35
N VAL A 364 0.85 12.12 14.74
CA VAL A 364 2.19 12.67 14.52
C VAL A 364 2.30 13.44 13.20
N ALA A 365 1.38 13.21 12.29
CA ALA A 365 1.16 14.02 11.09
C ALA A 365 -0.32 13.92 10.67
N GLN A 366 -0.88 14.99 10.12
CA GLN A 366 -2.26 15.00 9.67
C GLN A 366 -2.46 16.01 8.55
N TYR A 367 -3.55 15.88 7.78
CA TYR A 367 -3.97 16.89 6.81
C TYR A 367 -5.48 16.97 6.68
N ASP A 368 -5.97 18.13 6.28
CA ASP A 368 -7.41 18.35 6.10
C ASP A 368 -7.88 18.07 4.67
N HIS A 369 -9.21 18.11 4.49
CA HIS A 369 -9.86 17.99 3.18
C HIS A 369 -10.09 19.35 2.49
N SER A 370 -9.50 20.44 2.99
CA SER A 370 -9.71 21.80 2.46
C SER A 370 -8.54 22.31 1.62
N ASN A 371 -7.37 21.68 1.73
CA ASN A 371 -6.24 21.98 0.85
C ASN A 371 -6.62 21.75 -0.63
N ASN A 372 -6.10 22.62 -1.53
CA ASN A 372 -6.44 22.61 -2.97
C ASN A 372 -6.06 21.31 -3.72
N LEU A 373 -5.41 20.36 -3.03
CA LEU A 373 -4.97 19.08 -3.58
C LEU A 373 -5.97 17.95 -3.30
N VAL A 374 -6.70 18.04 -2.19
CA VAL A 374 -7.64 17.03 -1.69
C VAL A 374 -9.03 17.66 -1.66
N ASN A 375 -9.71 17.70 -2.81
CA ASN A 375 -11.00 18.39 -3.01
C ASN A 375 -12.17 17.83 -2.16
N GLY A 376 -12.20 18.11 -0.86
CA GLY A 376 -13.31 17.78 0.04
C GLY A 376 -13.63 16.27 0.14
N SER A 377 -12.72 15.41 -0.28
CA SER A 377 -12.87 13.96 -0.37
C SER A 377 -11.49 13.35 -0.28
N GLY A 378 -10.86 13.50 0.90
CA GLY A 378 -9.62 12.83 1.24
C GLY A 378 -9.89 11.48 1.90
N ALA A 379 -8.96 10.56 1.73
CA ALA A 379 -8.84 9.35 2.49
C ALA A 379 -7.42 8.82 2.31
N ILE A 380 -6.63 8.98 3.37
CA ILE A 380 -5.22 8.62 3.39
C ILE A 380 -5.05 7.15 3.02
N VAL A 381 -3.96 6.87 2.34
CA VAL A 381 -3.47 5.54 2.07
C VAL A 381 -2.13 5.43 2.76
N GLY A 382 -2.07 4.61 3.81
CA GLY A 382 -0.80 4.28 4.43
C GLY A 382 0.13 3.58 3.46
N GLY A 383 1.43 3.84 3.59
CA GLY A 383 2.46 3.16 2.81
C GLY A 383 3.54 2.57 3.71
N SER A 384 4.80 2.89 3.46
CA SER A 384 5.93 2.27 4.17
C SER A 384 7.12 3.21 4.25
N VAL A 385 7.94 3.01 5.29
CA VAL A 385 9.24 3.67 5.37
C VAL A 385 10.15 3.05 4.32
N TYR A 386 10.73 3.86 3.46
CA TYR A 386 11.57 3.37 2.39
C TYR A 386 12.92 2.89 2.96
N ARG A 387 13.12 1.57 2.86
CA ARG A 387 14.34 0.86 3.29
C ARG A 387 15.01 0.11 2.14
N GLY A 388 14.56 0.36 0.92
CA GLY A 388 15.22 -0.06 -0.31
C GLY A 388 16.54 0.67 -0.53
N THR A 389 17.19 0.34 -1.63
CA THR A 389 18.50 0.92 -2.01
C THR A 389 18.53 1.51 -3.42
N ALA A 390 17.51 1.23 -4.24
CA ALA A 390 17.44 1.72 -5.62
C ALA A 390 17.16 3.22 -5.73
N VAL A 391 16.62 3.84 -4.68
CA VAL A 391 16.24 5.27 -4.63
C VAL A 391 16.82 5.93 -3.39
N PRO A 392 18.10 6.34 -3.40
CA PRO A 392 18.80 6.85 -2.21
C PRO A 392 18.10 8.04 -1.55
N GLN A 393 17.52 8.93 -2.34
CA GLN A 393 16.75 10.11 -1.93
C GLN A 393 15.50 9.78 -1.09
N LEU A 394 14.95 8.56 -1.19
CA LEU A 394 13.80 8.15 -0.37
C LEU A 394 14.19 7.56 0.99
N LYS A 395 15.48 7.27 1.23
CA LYS A 395 15.91 6.53 2.41
C LYS A 395 15.52 7.23 3.72
N GLY A 396 14.71 6.55 4.53
CA GLY A 396 14.22 7.11 5.81
C GLY A 396 12.90 7.88 5.69
N LEU A 397 12.41 8.10 4.47
CA LEU A 397 11.10 8.71 4.27
C LEU A 397 9.99 7.68 4.44
N TYR A 398 8.99 8.01 5.25
CA TYR A 398 7.69 7.35 5.19
C TYR A 398 6.92 7.86 3.98
N ILE A 399 6.68 6.96 3.03
CA ILE A 399 5.92 7.25 1.82
C ILE A 399 4.47 6.84 2.04
N PHE A 400 3.55 7.76 1.80
CA PHE A 400 2.11 7.53 1.89
C PHE A 400 1.41 8.25 0.73
N GLY A 401 0.09 8.24 0.67
CA GLY A 401 -0.60 8.98 -0.39
C GLY A 401 -2.08 9.14 -0.14
N GLU A 402 -2.77 9.67 -1.15
CA GLU A 402 -4.19 9.98 -1.10
C GLU A 402 -4.93 9.31 -2.27
N PHE A 403 -6.01 8.58 -1.99
CA PHE A 403 -6.68 7.79 -3.04
C PHE A 403 -7.79 8.50 -3.82
N ALA A 404 -8.42 9.52 -3.26
CA ALA A 404 -9.66 10.10 -3.75
C ALA A 404 -9.48 11.42 -4.52
N SER A 405 -8.28 12.01 -4.53
CA SER A 405 -8.01 13.24 -5.27
C SER A 405 -7.86 13.06 -6.79
N ASN A 406 -7.95 14.18 -7.52
CA ASN A 406 -7.81 14.24 -8.98
C ASN A 406 -6.36 14.04 -9.48
N SER A 407 -5.36 13.98 -8.60
CA SER A 407 -3.96 13.74 -8.98
C SER A 407 -3.42 12.42 -8.42
N GLY A 408 -3.94 11.93 -7.30
CA GLY A 408 -3.39 10.79 -6.56
C GLY A 408 -1.97 11.06 -6.06
N PRO A 409 -1.75 12.09 -5.23
CA PRO A 409 -0.44 12.48 -4.77
C PRO A 409 0.16 11.38 -3.88
N LEU A 410 1.47 11.24 -3.99
CA LEU A 410 2.30 10.52 -3.03
C LEU A 410 2.97 11.56 -2.16
N PHE A 411 3.02 11.32 -0.86
CA PHE A 411 3.64 12.20 0.11
C PHE A 411 4.85 11.53 0.75
N ALA A 412 5.82 12.34 1.17
CA ALA A 412 6.98 11.90 1.92
C ALA A 412 7.16 12.73 3.19
N VAL A 413 7.47 12.05 4.29
CA VAL A 413 7.84 12.64 5.58
C VAL A 413 9.03 11.87 6.15
N GLU A 414 9.98 12.57 6.76
CA GLU A 414 11.10 11.95 7.46
C GLU A 414 10.57 11.16 8.67
N VAL A 415 10.91 9.87 8.75
CA VAL A 415 10.42 9.00 9.85
C VAL A 415 10.89 9.47 11.23
N ASP A 416 12.03 10.16 11.28
CA ASP A 416 12.59 10.70 12.52
C ASP A 416 11.83 11.96 12.99
N GLU A 417 11.11 12.65 12.10
CA GLU A 417 10.21 13.76 12.46
C GLU A 417 8.86 13.26 13.00
N LEU A 418 8.47 12.03 12.67
CA LEU A 418 7.26 11.37 13.21
C LEU A 418 7.49 10.92 14.66
N VAL A 419 7.54 11.89 15.56
CA VAL A 419 7.72 11.68 17.00
C VAL A 419 6.48 12.14 17.73
N ASP A 420 6.17 11.46 18.81
CA ASP A 420 5.15 11.92 19.74
C ASP A 420 5.65 13.22 20.40
N ARG A 421 4.96 14.34 20.12
CA ARG A 421 5.27 15.67 20.67
C ARG A 421 4.18 16.15 21.62
N ASP A 422 3.42 15.21 22.18
CA ASP A 422 2.34 15.47 23.13
C ASP A 422 2.86 15.97 24.48
N ASP A 423 3.39 17.20 24.50
CA ASP A 423 3.72 17.90 25.73
C ASP A 423 2.49 18.51 26.41
N PHE A 424 1.28 18.22 25.88
CA PHE A 424 -0.02 18.66 26.38
C PHE A 424 -0.15 20.19 26.58
N SER A 425 0.85 20.97 26.16
CA SER A 425 0.98 22.36 26.59
C SER A 425 0.47 23.34 25.54
N ASN A 426 0.44 22.92 24.26
CA ASN A 426 0.05 23.83 23.17
C ASN A 426 -0.48 23.16 21.89
N LEU A 427 -1.25 22.07 21.97
CA LEU A 427 -1.88 21.46 20.77
C LEU A 427 -2.88 22.41 20.05
N ASN A 428 -3.24 23.53 20.68
CA ASN A 428 -4.04 24.60 20.07
C ASN A 428 -3.23 25.60 19.21
N SER A 429 -1.89 25.56 19.24
CA SER A 429 -0.98 26.41 18.43
C SER A 429 -0.14 25.53 17.52
N LEU A 430 -0.57 25.37 16.28
CA LEU A 430 0.12 24.53 15.30
C LEU A 430 1.37 25.19 14.67
N ASN A 431 1.67 26.45 14.98
CA ASN A 431 2.82 27.18 14.42
C ASN A 431 4.16 26.84 15.09
N ASP A 432 4.16 25.99 16.13
CA ASP A 432 5.32 25.72 16.99
C ASP A 432 5.93 24.32 16.79
N GLY A 433 5.48 23.56 15.77
CA GLY A 433 6.16 22.35 15.30
C GLY A 433 5.72 21.01 15.93
N HIS A 434 4.43 20.80 16.18
CA HIS A 434 3.91 19.57 16.81
C HIS A 434 3.49 18.45 15.84
N LEU A 435 3.34 18.75 14.54
CA LEU A 435 3.08 17.74 13.49
C LEU A 435 4.25 17.71 12.51
N ALA A 436 4.63 16.52 12.07
CA ALA A 436 5.72 16.37 11.13
C ALA A 436 5.36 17.00 9.77
N PRO A 437 6.21 17.89 9.22
CA PRO A 437 5.98 18.44 7.89
C PRO A 437 6.21 17.35 6.84
N PHE A 438 5.43 17.40 5.77
CA PHE A 438 5.55 16.48 4.66
C PHE A 438 5.37 17.20 3.33
N GLN A 439 5.84 16.58 2.25
CA GLN A 439 5.82 17.14 0.91
C GLN A 439 5.19 16.18 -0.09
N GLU A 440 4.59 16.72 -1.15
CA GLU A 440 4.13 15.93 -2.30
C GLU A 440 5.31 15.56 -3.19
N ILE A 441 5.49 14.26 -3.44
CA ILE A 441 6.55 13.74 -4.30
C ILE A 441 6.21 14.05 -5.76
N ARG A 442 7.17 14.65 -6.48
CA ARG A 442 7.09 14.77 -7.95
C ARG A 442 7.28 13.40 -8.59
N LEU A 443 6.32 13.01 -9.44
CA LEU A 443 6.31 11.71 -10.11
C LEU A 443 6.62 11.86 -11.59
N THR A 444 7.48 11.00 -12.12
CA THR A 444 7.70 10.85 -13.56
C THR A 444 7.26 9.48 -14.04
N HIS A 445 6.84 9.41 -15.30
CA HIS A 445 6.58 8.16 -16.01
C HIS A 445 7.10 8.28 -17.43
N ASN A 446 8.01 7.39 -17.81
CA ASN A 446 8.80 7.46 -19.04
C ASN A 446 9.54 8.81 -19.18
N GLY A 447 10.09 9.33 -18.07
CA GLY A 447 10.89 10.57 -18.06
C GLY A 447 10.09 11.87 -18.22
N VAL A 448 8.76 11.80 -18.11
CA VAL A 448 7.84 12.95 -18.16
C VAL A 448 7.13 13.09 -16.82
N GLU A 449 7.12 14.29 -16.23
CA GLU A 449 6.36 14.56 -15.00
C GLU A 449 4.86 14.35 -15.25
N LYS A 450 4.24 13.47 -14.46
CA LYS A 450 2.82 13.13 -14.55
C LYS A 450 2.27 12.82 -13.17
N SER A 451 1.02 13.21 -12.94
CA SER A 451 0.29 12.71 -11.77
C SER A 451 0.00 11.21 -11.91
N LEU A 452 -0.20 10.53 -10.78
CA LEU A 452 -0.60 9.11 -10.81
C LEU A 452 -1.91 8.91 -11.58
N LEU A 453 -2.87 9.84 -11.47
CA LEU A 453 -4.12 9.76 -12.22
C LEU A 453 -3.90 9.82 -13.75
N GLN A 454 -2.97 10.67 -14.22
CA GLN A 454 -2.61 10.73 -15.63
C GLN A 454 -2.00 9.41 -16.09
N ILE A 455 -1.06 8.85 -15.31
CA ILE A 455 -0.42 7.57 -15.61
C ILE A 455 -1.46 6.44 -15.71
N ILE A 456 -2.43 6.39 -14.80
CA ILE A 456 -3.52 5.41 -14.82
C ILE A 456 -4.40 5.58 -16.06
N ASN A 457 -4.78 6.82 -16.39
CA ASN A 457 -5.65 7.11 -17.54
C ASN A 457 -4.96 6.80 -18.87
N ASP A 458 -3.64 6.98 -18.97
CA ASP A 458 -2.87 6.59 -20.15
C ASP A 458 -2.84 5.05 -20.35
N ALA A 459 -2.99 4.28 -19.26
CA ALA A 459 -2.90 2.82 -19.28
C ALA A 459 -4.23 2.09 -19.59
N ILE A 460 -5.37 2.81 -19.67
CA ILE A 460 -6.69 2.22 -19.86
C ILE A 460 -7.48 2.88 -20.99
N PRO A 461 -8.40 2.15 -21.64
CA PRO A 461 -9.36 2.78 -22.56
C PRO A 461 -10.39 3.59 -21.76
N GLY A 462 -10.32 4.92 -21.86
CA GLY A 462 -11.23 5.85 -21.18
C GLY A 462 -10.54 6.66 -20.09
N SER A 463 -11.32 7.25 -19.19
CA SER A 463 -10.79 8.04 -18.08
C SER A 463 -11.52 7.70 -16.78
N VAL A 464 -10.76 7.64 -15.69
CA VAL A 464 -11.28 7.58 -14.32
C VAL A 464 -10.98 8.89 -13.61
N SER A 465 -11.78 9.20 -12.59
CA SER A 465 -11.63 10.42 -11.77
C SER A 465 -10.85 10.20 -10.48
N ARG A 466 -10.49 8.95 -10.16
CA ARG A 466 -9.83 8.57 -8.90
C ARG A 466 -8.79 7.51 -9.15
N THR A 467 -7.68 7.60 -8.43
CA THR A 467 -6.60 6.62 -8.51
C THR A 467 -6.93 5.33 -7.77
N ASP A 468 -7.62 5.41 -6.63
CA ASP A 468 -7.72 4.27 -5.70
C ASP A 468 -6.34 3.69 -5.36
N LEU A 469 -5.37 4.58 -5.14
CA LEU A 469 -3.97 4.29 -4.82
C LEU A 469 -3.83 3.27 -3.68
N ARG A 470 -2.86 2.37 -3.80
CA ARG A 470 -2.44 1.39 -2.79
C ARG A 470 -0.92 1.21 -2.85
N PHE A 471 -0.34 0.66 -1.79
CA PHE A 471 1.10 0.39 -1.71
C PHE A 471 1.39 -1.07 -1.34
N GLY A 472 2.66 -1.44 -1.49
CA GLY A 472 3.25 -2.60 -0.85
C GLY A 472 4.76 -2.57 -0.93
N VAL A 473 5.41 -3.50 -0.24
CA VAL A 473 6.87 -3.64 -0.23
C VAL A 473 7.24 -5.02 -0.74
N GLY A 474 8.16 -5.07 -1.69
CA GLY A 474 8.67 -6.32 -2.25
C GLY A 474 9.76 -6.97 -1.39
N PRO A 475 10.20 -8.19 -1.76
CA PRO A 475 11.31 -8.88 -1.10
C PRO A 475 12.66 -8.14 -1.19
N ASP A 476 12.75 -7.13 -2.04
CA ASP A 476 13.91 -6.24 -2.25
C ASP A 476 13.85 -4.96 -1.39
N ASN A 477 12.86 -4.83 -0.50
CA ASN A 477 12.56 -3.63 0.29
C ASN A 477 12.19 -2.39 -0.55
N GLU A 478 11.94 -2.57 -1.85
CA GLU A 478 11.49 -1.50 -2.72
C GLU A 478 9.98 -1.30 -2.58
N ILE A 479 9.55 -0.04 -2.72
CA ILE A 479 8.14 0.33 -2.62
C ILE A 479 7.46 0.18 -3.99
N TYR A 480 6.31 -0.49 -3.97
CA TYR A 480 5.44 -0.68 -5.11
C TYR A 480 4.18 0.15 -4.97
N VAL A 481 3.85 0.87 -6.04
CA VAL A 481 2.63 1.67 -6.20
C VAL A 481 1.62 0.87 -7.00
N LEU A 482 0.44 0.73 -6.42
CA LEU A 482 -0.67 -0.08 -6.92
C LEU A 482 -1.92 0.79 -7.06
N ASN A 483 -2.94 0.28 -7.73
CA ASN A 483 -4.24 0.94 -7.83
C ASN A 483 -5.34 -0.06 -8.19
N LYS A 484 -6.61 0.36 -8.06
CA LYS A 484 -7.77 -0.49 -8.38
C LYS A 484 -8.35 -0.28 -9.79
N ARG A 485 -7.58 0.33 -10.68
CA ARG A 485 -8.08 0.86 -11.96
C ARG A 485 -7.49 0.15 -13.17
N ASP A 486 -6.17 0.02 -13.27
CA ASP A 486 -5.49 -0.43 -14.51
C ASP A 486 -4.92 -1.85 -14.43
N GLY A 487 -4.66 -2.35 -13.21
CA GLY A 487 -4.04 -3.64 -12.94
C GLY A 487 -2.52 -3.67 -13.05
N VAL A 488 -1.87 -2.53 -13.24
CA VAL A 488 -0.42 -2.38 -13.37
C VAL A 488 0.21 -2.20 -11.99
N ILE A 489 1.26 -2.96 -11.73
CA ILE A 489 2.14 -2.82 -10.56
C ILE A 489 3.33 -1.98 -10.98
N ARG A 490 3.58 -0.89 -10.26
CA ARG A 490 4.68 0.05 -10.52
C ARG A 490 5.65 0.06 -9.36
N ARG A 491 6.94 0.21 -9.61
CA ARG A 491 7.98 0.35 -8.59
C ARG A 491 8.50 1.78 -8.60
N LEU A 492 8.74 2.35 -7.41
CA LEU A 492 9.49 3.60 -7.28
C LEU A 492 10.95 3.33 -7.62
N VAL A 493 11.48 4.05 -8.61
CA VAL A 493 12.90 4.01 -8.98
C VAL A 493 13.45 5.43 -9.08
N SER A 494 14.77 5.57 -8.98
CA SER A 494 15.44 6.84 -9.27
C SER A 494 15.11 7.25 -10.70
N VAL A 495 14.89 8.54 -10.95
CA VAL A 495 14.61 9.01 -12.31
C VAL A 495 15.81 8.70 -13.20
N SER A 496 15.59 7.86 -14.21
CA SER A 496 16.61 7.53 -15.19
C SER A 496 16.80 8.72 -16.12
N GLY A 497 18.01 9.27 -16.19
CA GLY A 497 18.36 10.39 -17.07
C GLY A 497 17.79 11.74 -16.66
N VAL A 498 17.43 11.93 -15.38
CA VAL A 498 17.16 13.25 -14.81
C VAL A 498 17.72 13.29 -13.40
N LEU A 499 18.85 13.97 -13.24
CA LEU A 499 19.23 14.49 -11.93
C LEU A 499 18.60 15.88 -11.78
N ASP A 500 18.20 16.23 -10.57
CA ASP A 500 17.84 17.61 -10.27
C ASP A 500 19.04 18.51 -10.56
N GLY A 501 18.83 19.55 -11.36
CA GLY A 501 19.94 20.39 -11.81
C GLY A 501 20.67 19.86 -13.04
N ASP A 502 20.33 18.70 -13.61
CA ASP A 502 20.86 18.18 -14.88
C ASP A 502 19.94 18.63 -16.03
N ALA A 503 20.28 19.77 -16.63
CA ALA A 503 19.49 20.44 -17.65
C ALA A 503 19.56 19.73 -19.00
N ASP A 504 20.72 19.16 -19.35
CA ASP A 504 20.94 18.51 -20.66
C ASP A 504 20.73 17.00 -20.67
N ARG A 505 20.48 16.43 -19.48
CA ARG A 505 20.10 15.04 -19.21
C ARG A 505 21.19 14.05 -19.56
N ASP A 506 22.45 14.44 -19.44
CA ASP A 506 23.59 13.56 -19.70
C ASP A 506 23.94 12.65 -18.51
N GLY A 507 23.27 12.88 -17.37
CA GLY A 507 23.38 12.05 -16.18
C GLY A 507 24.44 12.51 -15.20
N ASP A 508 24.95 13.73 -15.32
CA ASP A 508 25.65 14.45 -14.26
C ASP A 508 25.14 15.89 -14.09
N VAL A 509 25.36 16.45 -12.90
CA VAL A 509 25.01 17.85 -12.61
C VAL A 509 26.28 18.64 -12.55
N ASP A 510 26.57 19.38 -13.61
CA ASP A 510 27.89 19.95 -13.84
C ASP A 510 27.82 21.40 -14.34
N GLY A 511 28.92 21.90 -14.92
CA GLY A 511 28.98 23.26 -15.44
C GLY A 511 28.08 23.51 -16.66
N ALA A 512 27.76 22.49 -17.47
CA ALA A 512 26.87 22.61 -18.62
C ALA A 512 25.44 22.98 -18.18
N ASP A 513 24.99 22.44 -17.06
CA ASP A 513 23.66 22.73 -16.52
C ASP A 513 23.58 24.09 -15.85
N PHE A 514 24.64 24.49 -15.15
CA PHE A 514 24.75 25.86 -14.65
C PHE A 514 24.63 26.86 -15.80
N LEU A 515 25.24 26.55 -16.94
CA LEU A 515 25.15 27.39 -18.13
C LEU A 515 23.74 27.40 -18.73
N ALA A 516 22.97 26.31 -18.61
CA ALA A 516 21.56 26.30 -18.98
C ALA A 516 20.78 27.28 -18.11
N TRP A 517 20.86 27.14 -16.77
CA TRP A 517 20.24 28.07 -15.83
C TRP A 517 20.66 29.52 -16.06
N GLN A 518 21.97 29.77 -16.23
CA GLN A 518 22.51 31.11 -16.44
C GLN A 518 21.95 31.77 -17.71
N ARG A 519 21.67 30.98 -18.77
CA ARG A 519 21.01 31.47 -19.99
C ARG A 519 19.50 31.64 -19.84
N GLY A 520 18.89 30.88 -18.95
CA GLY A 520 17.45 30.90 -18.70
C GLY A 520 16.99 31.95 -17.70
N VAL A 521 17.85 32.38 -16.77
CA VAL A 521 17.47 33.25 -15.65
C VAL A 521 16.69 34.50 -16.10
N GLY A 522 15.51 34.69 -15.50
CA GLY A 522 14.55 35.75 -15.85
C GLY A 522 13.50 35.39 -16.91
N LYS A 523 13.55 34.20 -17.52
CA LYS A 523 12.43 33.65 -18.30
C LYS A 523 11.24 33.32 -17.39
N THR A 524 10.03 33.50 -17.88
CA THR A 524 8.76 33.18 -17.18
C THR A 524 7.93 32.13 -17.93
N ASP A 525 8.52 31.49 -18.94
CA ASP A 525 8.01 30.38 -19.73
C ASP A 525 9.12 29.31 -19.96
N GLY A 526 10.03 29.20 -18.98
CA GLY A 526 11.23 28.38 -19.07
C GLY A 526 10.95 26.88 -19.04
N ALA A 527 11.56 26.13 -19.95
CA ALA A 527 11.54 24.67 -19.92
C ALA A 527 12.67 24.13 -19.02
N TRP A 528 12.63 22.84 -18.67
CA TRP A 528 13.69 22.18 -17.89
C TRP A 528 15.09 22.41 -18.48
N SER A 529 15.23 22.28 -19.81
CA SER A 529 16.50 22.49 -20.52
C SER A 529 17.00 23.94 -20.51
N ASP A 530 16.16 24.89 -20.08
CA ASP A 530 16.56 26.27 -19.83
C ASP A 530 17.05 26.47 -18.39
N GLY A 531 16.99 25.45 -17.53
CA GLY A 531 17.33 25.50 -16.11
C GLY A 531 16.16 25.80 -15.18
N ASN A 532 14.92 25.48 -15.58
CA ASN A 532 13.73 25.46 -14.70
C ASN A 532 13.69 24.13 -13.94
N PHE A 533 14.46 24.02 -12.87
CA PHE A 533 14.64 22.80 -12.09
C PHE A 533 13.53 22.61 -11.05
N ASN A 534 12.84 23.68 -10.63
CA ASN A 534 11.70 23.60 -9.70
C ASN A 534 10.35 23.40 -10.41
N GLY A 535 10.29 23.56 -11.73
CA GLY A 535 9.10 23.33 -12.56
C GLY A 535 8.06 24.46 -12.53
N ASP A 536 8.35 25.63 -11.94
CA ASP A 536 7.38 26.72 -11.78
C ASP A 536 7.26 27.65 -13.02
N SER A 537 8.02 27.32 -14.07
CA SER A 537 8.11 28.05 -15.35
C SER A 537 8.88 29.38 -15.29
N THR A 538 9.30 29.81 -14.10
CA THR A 538 10.16 30.97 -13.89
C THR A 538 11.56 30.51 -13.56
N ILE A 539 12.58 31.05 -14.23
CA ILE A 539 13.96 30.65 -13.97
C ILE A 539 14.59 31.67 -13.05
N ASP A 540 14.80 31.31 -11.79
CA ASP A 540 15.26 32.23 -10.76
C ASP A 540 16.27 31.60 -9.77
N ALA A 541 16.44 32.23 -8.61
CA ALA A 541 17.41 31.79 -7.61
C ALA A 541 17.04 30.44 -6.95
N LEU A 542 15.77 30.03 -7.01
CA LEU A 542 15.32 28.73 -6.51
C LEU A 542 15.86 27.60 -7.39
N ASP A 543 15.87 27.78 -8.71
CA ASP A 543 16.48 26.81 -9.61
C ASP A 543 18.00 26.73 -9.42
N LEU A 544 18.66 27.88 -9.24
CA LEU A 544 20.09 27.89 -8.93
C LEU A 544 20.39 27.09 -7.66
N THR A 545 19.51 27.19 -6.66
CA THR A 545 19.66 26.46 -5.40
C THR A 545 19.57 24.96 -5.64
N ILE A 546 18.67 24.51 -6.52
CA ILE A 546 18.55 23.10 -6.89
C ILE A 546 19.81 22.61 -7.61
N TRP A 547 20.34 23.38 -8.56
CA TRP A 547 21.62 23.04 -9.21
C TRP A 547 22.77 22.97 -8.21
N GLN A 548 22.90 23.96 -7.31
CA GLN A 548 23.97 24.00 -6.31
C GLN A 548 23.92 22.82 -5.34
N GLN A 549 22.73 22.40 -4.94
CA GLN A 549 22.53 21.26 -4.04
C GLN A 549 22.89 19.93 -4.70
N ASN A 550 22.81 19.87 -6.02
CA ASN A 550 23.07 18.65 -6.78
C ASN A 550 24.40 18.66 -7.54
N TYR A 551 25.15 19.76 -7.53
CA TYR A 551 26.42 19.85 -8.25
C TYR A 551 27.37 18.71 -7.90
N SER A 552 27.93 18.07 -8.92
CA SER A 552 28.75 16.84 -8.86
C SER A 552 28.00 15.54 -8.56
N ASN A 553 26.67 15.55 -8.49
CA ASN A 553 25.90 14.31 -8.52
C ASN A 553 25.96 13.70 -9.92
N THR A 554 26.11 12.38 -9.99
CA THR A 554 26.11 11.62 -11.24
C THR A 554 25.19 10.41 -11.08
N LEU A 555 24.42 10.08 -12.12
CA LEU A 555 23.68 8.83 -12.18
C LEU A 555 24.68 7.66 -12.26
N PRO A 556 24.39 6.51 -11.64
CA PRO A 556 25.18 5.32 -11.86
C PRO A 556 25.13 4.96 -13.36
N LEU A 557 26.30 4.86 -13.99
CA LEU A 557 26.42 4.31 -15.35
C LEU A 557 25.66 2.99 -15.42
N LEU A 558 24.59 2.94 -16.22
CA LEU A 558 24.00 1.67 -16.60
C LEU A 558 25.11 0.87 -17.28
N ALA A 559 25.53 -0.23 -16.66
CA ALA A 559 26.39 -1.18 -17.33
C ALA A 559 25.66 -1.62 -18.60
N SER A 560 26.18 -1.19 -19.76
CA SER A 560 25.82 -1.78 -21.04
C SER A 560 25.95 -3.29 -20.88
N GLN A 561 24.82 -4.00 -20.87
CA GLN A 561 24.87 -5.43 -21.17
C GLN A 561 25.43 -5.51 -22.57
N ILE A 562 26.71 -5.88 -22.65
CA ILE A 562 27.33 -6.31 -23.90
C ILE A 562 26.51 -7.52 -24.33
N VAL A 563 25.57 -7.31 -25.27
CA VAL A 563 24.94 -8.38 -26.00
C VAL A 563 26.07 -9.13 -26.68
N PRO A 564 26.38 -10.39 -26.32
CA PRO A 564 27.38 -11.14 -27.06
C PRO A 564 26.82 -11.33 -28.47
N GLU A 565 27.50 -10.81 -29.49
CA GLU A 565 27.14 -11.14 -30.87
C GLU A 565 27.22 -12.65 -31.05
N PRO A 566 26.30 -13.27 -31.83
CA PRO A 566 26.39 -14.68 -32.13
C PRO A 566 27.69 -14.92 -32.90
N GLU A 567 28.54 -15.82 -32.41
CA GLU A 567 29.75 -16.21 -33.13
C GLU A 567 29.38 -16.66 -34.54
N SER A 568 29.77 -15.84 -35.51
CA SER A 568 29.71 -16.18 -36.92
C SER A 568 30.79 -17.24 -37.15
N PHE A 569 30.37 -18.51 -37.20
CA PHE A 569 31.18 -19.63 -37.67
C PHE A 569 31.63 -19.35 -39.11
N LEU A 570 32.81 -18.77 -39.26
CA LEU A 570 33.46 -18.53 -40.54
C LEU A 570 33.98 -19.87 -41.09
N PHE A 571 33.33 -20.31 -42.18
CA PHE A 571 33.85 -21.31 -43.11
C PHE A 571 35.17 -20.82 -43.70
N GLY A 572 36.30 -21.30 -43.16
CA GLY A 572 37.62 -21.11 -43.71
C GLY A 572 38.02 -22.28 -44.61
N ILE A 573 37.83 -22.14 -45.92
CA ILE A 573 38.38 -23.01 -46.96
C ILE A 573 39.91 -22.94 -46.89
N GLY A 574 40.55 -24.03 -46.46
CA GLY A 574 42.00 -24.23 -46.52
C GLY A 574 42.37 -25.12 -47.71
N LEU A 575 42.72 -24.50 -48.84
CA LEU A 575 43.33 -25.16 -49.99
C LEU A 575 44.79 -24.69 -50.09
N LEU A 576 45.78 -25.54 -49.76
CA LEU A 576 47.11 -25.54 -50.40
C LEU A 576 48.02 -26.70 -49.93
N LEU A 577 48.09 -27.70 -50.81
CA LEU A 577 49.20 -28.56 -51.27
C LEU A 577 50.59 -28.49 -50.60
N THR A 578 51.14 -29.69 -50.30
CA THR A 578 52.49 -30.27 -50.63
C THR A 578 52.79 -31.38 -49.59
N LEU A 579 53.32 -32.58 -49.80
CA LEU A 579 53.92 -33.41 -50.88
C LEU A 579 53.84 -34.89 -50.38
N PRO A 580 54.07 -35.92 -51.24
CA PRO A 580 53.70 -37.31 -50.99
C PRO A 580 54.84 -38.16 -50.41
N LEU A 581 54.51 -39.21 -49.64
CA LEU A 581 55.38 -40.36 -49.40
C LEU A 581 54.58 -41.67 -49.41
N ILE A 582 55.18 -42.65 -50.08
CA ILE A 582 54.65 -43.90 -50.61
C ILE A 582 54.71 -45.01 -49.55
N THR A 583 53.89 -46.05 -49.75
CA THR A 583 53.92 -47.44 -49.22
C THR A 583 53.07 -47.69 -47.97
N GLY A 584 52.18 -48.69 -47.90
CA GLY A 584 51.75 -49.69 -48.89
C GLY A 584 50.74 -50.66 -48.27
N ARG A 585 50.07 -51.45 -49.15
CA ARG A 585 49.34 -52.73 -48.88
C ARG A 585 48.12 -52.63 -47.93
N THR A 586 46.98 -53.30 -48.11
CA THR A 586 46.42 -54.27 -49.06
C THR A 586 44.95 -54.48 -48.66
N LEU A 587 44.07 -54.67 -49.65
CA LEU A 587 42.90 -55.59 -49.67
C LEU A 587 41.81 -55.47 -48.58
N SER A 588 40.58 -55.14 -48.99
CA SER A 588 39.52 -56.15 -49.17
C SER A 588 38.18 -55.51 -49.57
N LEU A 589 37.58 -56.07 -50.63
CA LEU A 589 36.22 -55.82 -51.11
C LEU A 589 35.14 -56.33 -50.15
N ARG A 590 33.99 -55.65 -50.15
CA ARG A 590 32.61 -56.19 -50.35
C ARG A 590 31.64 -55.00 -50.32
N CYS A 591 30.94 -54.69 -51.43
CA CYS A 591 29.60 -55.20 -51.80
C CYS A 591 28.54 -54.93 -50.71
N ILE A 592 27.31 -54.49 -50.97
CA ILE A 592 26.53 -54.03 -52.13
C ILE A 592 25.13 -53.74 -51.54
N ARG A 593 24.39 -52.74 -52.05
CA ARG A 593 22.90 -52.62 -52.02
C ARG A 593 22.18 -52.46 -50.65
N ASP A 594 21.02 -51.82 -50.48
CA ASP A 594 19.96 -51.33 -51.37
C ASP A 594 19.02 -50.35 -50.60
N LEU A 595 18.31 -49.50 -51.36
CA LEU A 595 16.99 -48.85 -51.20
C LEU A 595 16.58 -48.21 -49.84
N ALA A 596 16.26 -46.91 -49.78
CA ALA A 596 15.07 -46.23 -50.30
C ALA A 596 13.73 -46.73 -49.69
N ILE A 597 13.17 -45.94 -48.75
CA ILE A 597 11.91 -45.17 -48.81
C ILE A 597 12.04 -44.02 -47.81
#